data_AF-B0WHB1-F1
#
_entry.id   AF-B0WHB1-F1
#
_cell.length_a   1.000
_cell.length_b   1.000
_cell.length_c   1.000
_cell.angle_alpha   90.00
_cell.angle_beta   90.00
_cell.angle_gamma   90.00
#
_symmetry.space_group_name_H-M   'P 1'
#
loop_
_entity.id
_entity.type
_entity.pdbx_description
1 polymer ?
#
loop_
_entity_poly.entity_id
_entity_poly.type
_entity_poly.pdbx_seq_one_letter_code
_entity_poly.pdbx_strand_id
1 'polypeptide(L)'
;MKHSRRRRRSVDELDVTWKLCWLKWPNPTTYINGKKSPKPVVESYDCIGIFKRYHLCNEQECPDPTVDFREQQCASFNNQSFQDKRYIWEAFIKDDAECELNCKPIGMRYFATLNKTVIDGTPCSKPTEYFRRNNSGRGICVEGICKFNIEELLDQL
;
A
#
# COMPACT_ATOMS: atom_id res chain seq x y z
N MET A 1 -16.79 -12.78 -25.43
CA MET A 1 -15.72 -12.62 -24.42
C MET A 1 -15.84 -11.21 -23.85
N LYS A 2 -16.21 -11.02 -22.58
CA LYS A 2 -16.26 -9.69 -21.97
C LYS A 2 -14.88 -9.39 -21.40
N HIS A 3 -14.07 -8.58 -22.10
CA HIS A 3 -12.84 -8.06 -21.51
C HIS A 3 -13.21 -7.22 -20.29
N SER A 4 -12.79 -7.66 -19.10
CA SER A 4 -12.94 -6.92 -17.84
C SER A 4 -12.25 -5.57 -18.02
N ARG A 5 -13.03 -4.48 -18.12
CA ARG A 5 -12.50 -3.13 -18.30
C ARG A 5 -11.61 -2.77 -17.11
N ARG A 6 -10.35 -2.39 -17.34
CA ARG A 6 -9.43 -1.93 -16.29
C ARG A 6 -9.86 -0.53 -15.83
N ARG A 7 -10.12 -0.38 -14.53
CA ARG A 7 -10.36 0.93 -13.88
C ARG A 7 -9.05 1.46 -13.34
N ARG A 8 -8.86 2.77 -13.39
CA ARG A 8 -7.80 3.42 -12.59
C ARG A 8 -8.21 3.20 -11.14
N ARG A 9 -7.29 2.73 -10.32
CA ARG A 9 -7.52 2.61 -8.88
C ARG A 9 -6.32 3.22 -8.23
N SER A 10 -6.53 4.36 -7.60
CA SER A 10 -5.56 4.97 -6.73
C SER A 10 -5.99 4.71 -5.28
N VAL A 11 -5.04 4.88 -4.37
CA VAL A 11 -5.28 4.69 -2.94
C VAL A 11 -4.97 5.98 -2.25
N ASP A 12 -5.96 6.51 -1.55
CA ASP A 12 -5.78 7.68 -0.69
C ASP A 12 -5.74 7.23 0.77
N GLU A 13 -4.72 7.70 1.49
CA GLU A 13 -4.60 7.52 2.93
C GLU A 13 -5.57 8.47 3.65
N LEU A 14 -6.47 7.91 4.45
CA LEU A 14 -7.25 8.66 5.41
C LEU A 14 -6.49 8.68 6.73
N ASP A 15 -6.03 9.87 7.13
CA ASP A 15 -5.43 10.06 8.44
C ASP A 15 -6.50 9.88 9.53
N VAL A 16 -6.50 8.71 10.15
CA VAL A 16 -7.36 8.35 11.28
C VAL A 16 -6.69 8.59 12.64
N THR A 17 -5.41 8.97 12.66
CA THR A 17 -4.63 9.12 13.89
C THR A 17 -5.23 10.18 14.82
N TRP A 18 -5.74 11.29 14.26
CA TRP A 18 -6.37 12.34 15.06
C TRP A 18 -7.68 11.90 15.71
N LYS A 19 -8.41 10.91 15.17
CA LYS A 19 -9.71 10.51 15.73
C LYS A 19 -9.61 9.56 16.92
N LEU A 20 -8.55 8.74 16.98
CA LEU A 20 -8.44 7.66 17.98
C LEU A 20 -7.60 8.04 19.21
N CYS A 21 -6.66 8.99 19.10
CA CYS A 21 -5.94 9.48 20.28
C CYS A 21 -6.85 10.24 21.28
N TRP A 22 -8.00 10.77 20.84
CA TRP A 22 -8.95 11.46 21.72
C TRP A 22 -9.76 10.49 22.61
N LEU A 23 -9.93 9.24 22.20
CA LEU A 23 -10.73 8.25 22.93
C LEU A 23 -10.06 7.73 24.20
N LYS A 24 -8.79 8.09 24.45
CA LYS A 24 -8.08 7.84 25.70
C LYS A 24 -7.40 9.10 26.26
N TRP A 25 -8.08 10.24 26.25
CA TRP A 25 -7.70 11.31 27.17
C TRP A 25 -8.32 11.00 28.54
N PRO A 26 -7.58 10.51 29.54
CA PRO A 26 -8.10 10.58 30.89
C PRO A 26 -8.17 12.08 31.24
N ASN A 27 -9.34 12.55 31.66
CA ASN A 27 -9.39 13.77 32.48
C ASN A 27 -8.44 13.55 33.68
N PRO A 28 -7.28 14.21 33.75
CA PRO A 28 -6.28 13.84 34.73
C PRO A 28 -6.57 14.63 36.01
N THR A 29 -7.58 14.18 36.74
CA THR A 29 -7.68 14.45 38.17
C THR A 29 -7.66 13.13 38.90
N THR A 30 -6.46 12.56 39.05
CA THR A 30 -6.24 11.47 39.99
C THR A 30 -6.22 12.06 41.40
N TYR A 31 -7.20 11.67 42.20
CA TYR A 31 -7.21 11.89 43.64
C TYR A 31 -6.59 10.67 44.31
N ILE A 32 -5.47 10.84 45.00
CA ILE A 32 -4.91 9.81 45.88
C ILE A 32 -5.21 10.27 47.30
N ASN A 33 -5.95 9.47 48.06
CA ASN A 33 -6.38 9.81 49.43
C ASN A 33 -7.07 11.18 49.54
N GLY A 34 -7.93 11.51 48.57
CA GLY A 34 -8.74 12.73 48.58
C GLY A 34 -7.97 14.03 48.27
N LYS A 35 -6.69 13.97 47.87
CA LYS A 35 -5.90 15.14 47.45
C LYS A 35 -5.54 15.06 45.96
N LYS A 36 -5.64 16.19 45.24
CA LYS A 36 -5.20 16.30 43.84
C LYS A 36 -3.69 16.07 43.76
N SER A 37 -3.26 15.10 42.95
CA SER A 37 -1.83 14.90 42.66
C SER A 37 -1.30 16.05 41.79
N PRO A 38 -0.14 16.66 42.10
CA PRO A 38 0.42 17.77 41.35
C PRO A 38 1.21 17.37 40.08
N LYS A 39 1.37 16.07 39.79
CA LYS A 39 2.12 15.60 38.62
C LYS A 39 1.38 14.48 37.89
N PRO A 40 1.08 14.62 36.59
CA PRO A 40 0.62 13.50 35.80
C PRO A 40 1.80 12.53 35.63
N VAL A 41 1.59 11.27 35.97
CA VAL A 41 2.52 10.19 35.61
C VAL A 41 2.49 10.11 34.09
N VAL A 42 3.58 10.49 33.44
CA VAL A 42 3.74 10.36 31.99
C VAL A 42 4.16 8.92 31.73
N GLU A 43 3.19 8.00 31.74
CA GLU A 43 3.33 6.75 30.99
C GLU A 43 3.24 7.14 29.49
N SER A 44 4.09 6.56 28.64
CA SER A 44 4.02 6.77 27.20
C SER A 44 2.64 6.31 26.70
N TYR A 45 1.81 7.24 26.23
CA TYR A 45 0.48 6.92 25.71
C TYR A 45 0.59 6.62 24.21
N ASP A 46 0.83 5.37 23.86
CA ASP A 46 0.66 4.92 22.47
C ASP A 46 -0.84 4.88 22.14
N CYS A 47 -1.25 5.52 21.04
CA CYS A 47 -2.64 5.47 20.61
C CYS A 47 -2.98 4.04 20.19
N ILE A 48 -3.99 3.45 20.83
CA ILE A 48 -4.45 2.08 20.52
C ILE A 48 -5.60 2.21 19.52
N GLY A 49 -5.42 1.70 18.30
CA GLY A 49 -6.41 1.85 17.24
C GLY A 49 -5.88 1.58 15.84
N ILE A 50 -6.75 1.76 14.83
CA ILE A 50 -6.36 1.72 13.42
C ILE A 50 -5.53 2.97 13.12
N PHE A 51 -4.26 2.80 12.74
CA PHE A 51 -3.37 3.91 12.46
C PHE A 51 -3.59 4.53 11.07
N LYS A 52 -3.99 3.73 10.09
CA LYS A 52 -4.23 4.18 8.72
C LYS A 52 -5.43 3.48 8.13
N ARG A 53 -6.26 4.22 7.40
CA ARG A 53 -7.32 3.66 6.54
C ARG A 53 -7.05 4.03 5.10
N TYR A 54 -7.35 3.12 4.20
CA TYR A 54 -7.20 3.30 2.78
C TYR A 54 -8.56 3.16 2.12
N HIS A 55 -8.82 3.96 1.10
CA HIS A 55 -9.99 3.80 0.26
C HIS A 55 -9.60 3.85 -1.21
N LEU A 56 -10.38 3.17 -2.04
CA LEU A 56 -10.21 3.24 -3.49
C LEU A 56 -10.72 4.59 -3.98
N CYS A 57 -9.90 5.27 -4.79
CA CYS A 57 -10.27 6.50 -5.45
C CYS A 57 -10.01 6.39 -6.96
N ASN A 58 -10.53 7.35 -7.72
CA ASN A 58 -10.37 7.45 -9.17
C ASN A 58 -10.89 6.24 -9.97
N GLU A 59 -11.99 5.62 -9.53
CA GLU A 59 -12.57 4.40 -10.13
C GLU A 59 -13.15 4.54 -11.55
N GLN A 60 -12.99 5.68 -12.22
CA GLN A 60 -13.30 5.82 -13.63
C GLN A 60 -12.51 4.83 -14.50
N GLU A 61 -13.07 4.48 -15.66
CA GLU A 61 -12.39 3.66 -16.66
C GLU A 61 -11.12 4.37 -17.15
N CYS A 62 -10.03 3.62 -17.31
CA CYS A 62 -8.83 4.18 -17.92
C CYS A 62 -9.11 4.54 -19.38
N PRO A 63 -8.62 5.69 -19.89
CA PRO A 63 -8.72 6.05 -21.31
C PRO A 63 -8.14 4.96 -22.23
N ASP A 64 -7.07 4.32 -21.76
CA ASP A 64 -6.52 3.11 -22.36
C ASP A 64 -6.60 1.95 -21.35
N PRO A 65 -7.67 1.13 -21.40
CA PRO A 65 -7.85 0.02 -20.49
C PRO A 65 -6.94 -1.17 -20.81
N THR A 66 -6.18 -1.12 -21.91
CA THR A 66 -5.36 -2.24 -22.38
C THR A 66 -3.94 -2.20 -21.83
N VAL A 67 -3.42 -1.00 -21.54
CA VAL A 67 -2.04 -0.86 -21.06
C VAL A 67 -1.94 -1.34 -19.62
N ASP A 68 -0.91 -2.13 -19.35
CA ASP A 68 -0.59 -2.58 -18.00
C ASP A 68 0.10 -1.45 -17.23
N PHE A 69 -0.47 -1.06 -16.08
CA PHE A 69 0.06 0.05 -15.30
C PHE A 69 1.47 -0.22 -14.77
N ARG A 70 1.81 -1.49 -14.52
CA ARG A 70 3.16 -1.88 -14.12
C ARG A 70 4.15 -1.76 -15.28
N GLU A 71 3.71 -2.08 -16.48
CA GLU A 71 4.49 -1.92 -17.71
C GLU A 71 4.84 -0.44 -17.95
N GLN A 72 3.87 0.47 -17.75
CA GLN A 72 4.13 1.92 -17.84
C GLN A 72 5.20 2.39 -16.85
N GLN A 73 5.18 1.85 -15.63
CA GLN A 73 6.17 2.18 -14.62
C GLN A 73 7.57 1.71 -15.03
N CYS A 74 7.73 0.50 -15.55
CA CYS A 74 9.01 0.03 -16.10
C CYS A 74 9.45 0.88 -17.32
N ALA A 75 8.53 1.17 -18.24
CA ALA A 75 8.82 1.96 -19.44
C ALA A 75 9.31 3.38 -19.14
N SER A 76 8.96 3.94 -17.97
CA SER A 76 9.47 5.25 -17.52
C SER A 76 11.00 5.28 -17.32
N PHE A 77 11.65 4.11 -17.23
CA PHE A 77 13.11 3.97 -17.13
C PHE A 77 13.80 3.77 -18.48
N ASN A 78 13.07 3.66 -19.61
CA ASN A 78 13.68 3.39 -20.92
C ASN A 78 14.66 4.48 -21.38
N ASN A 79 14.43 5.73 -20.97
CA ASN A 79 15.31 6.86 -21.30
C ASN A 79 16.46 7.06 -20.29
N GLN A 80 16.49 6.27 -19.21
CA GLN A 80 17.48 6.37 -18.14
C GLN A 80 18.60 5.34 -18.36
N SER A 81 19.84 5.72 -18.04
CA SER A 81 20.96 4.78 -18.04
C SER A 81 20.94 3.93 -16.77
N PHE A 82 21.05 2.62 -16.92
CA PHE A 82 21.24 1.65 -15.85
C PHE A 82 22.54 0.88 -16.10
N GLN A 83 23.49 0.95 -15.16
CA GLN A 83 24.82 0.33 -15.33
C GLN A 83 25.46 0.69 -16.68
N ASP A 84 25.50 1.99 -16.98
CA ASP A 84 26.08 2.58 -18.19
C ASP A 84 25.45 2.16 -19.53
N LYS A 85 24.28 1.51 -19.50
CA LYS A 85 23.52 1.09 -20.68
C LYS A 85 22.07 1.55 -20.61
N ARG A 86 21.43 1.69 -21.77
CA ARG A 86 19.98 1.88 -21.87
C ARG A 86 19.31 0.57 -22.25
N TYR A 87 18.15 0.35 -21.68
CA TYR A 87 17.34 -0.84 -21.89
C TYR A 87 15.92 -0.45 -22.22
N ILE A 88 15.23 -1.30 -22.98
CA ILE A 88 13.78 -1.29 -23.04
C ILE A 88 13.32 -2.29 -21.99
N TRP A 89 12.59 -1.80 -21.00
CA TRP A 89 12.17 -2.56 -19.84
C TRP A 89 10.75 -3.10 -20.02
N GLU A 90 10.55 -4.36 -19.65
CA GLU A 90 9.23 -4.98 -19.44
C GLU A 90 9.04 -5.36 -17.97
N ALA A 91 7.79 -5.40 -17.50
CA ALA A 91 7.47 -5.75 -16.13
C ALA A 91 7.87 -7.19 -15.79
N PHE A 92 8.46 -7.39 -14.60
CA PHE A 92 8.72 -8.70 -14.02
C PHE A 92 8.03 -8.83 -12.67
N ILE A 93 7.10 -9.78 -12.55
CA ILE A 93 6.37 -10.02 -11.29
C ILE A 93 7.15 -11.07 -10.50
N LYS A 94 7.77 -10.64 -9.40
CA LYS A 94 8.51 -11.50 -8.48
C LYS A 94 7.56 -12.06 -7.41
N ASP A 95 7.53 -13.37 -7.25
CA ASP A 95 6.54 -14.09 -6.43
C ASP A 95 6.46 -13.68 -4.96
N ASP A 96 7.59 -13.31 -4.36
CA ASP A 96 7.74 -12.90 -2.97
C ASP A 96 7.79 -11.36 -2.81
N ALA A 97 7.77 -10.60 -3.90
CA ALA A 97 7.91 -9.15 -3.89
C ALA A 97 7.16 -8.46 -5.05
N GLU A 98 5.88 -8.80 -5.24
CA GLU A 98 5.06 -8.23 -6.32
C GLU A 98 4.90 -6.70 -6.22
N CYS A 99 5.10 -6.09 -5.05
CA CYS A 99 4.96 -4.66 -4.87
C CYS A 99 6.27 -3.87 -4.96
N GLU A 100 7.38 -4.53 -5.29
CA GLU A 100 8.59 -3.89 -5.78
C GLU A 100 8.50 -3.68 -7.30
N LEU A 101 9.15 -2.63 -7.83
CA LEU A 101 9.22 -2.42 -9.27
C LEU A 101 10.38 -3.22 -9.86
N ASN A 102 10.13 -4.51 -10.06
CA ASN A 102 11.05 -5.41 -10.76
C ASN A 102 10.78 -5.35 -12.27
N CYS A 103 11.84 -5.08 -13.05
CA CYS A 103 11.77 -4.94 -14.50
C CYS A 103 12.86 -5.78 -15.16
N LYS A 104 12.54 -6.39 -16.29
CA LYS A 104 13.44 -7.23 -17.08
C LYS A 104 13.71 -6.53 -18.40
N PRO A 105 14.97 -6.39 -18.86
CA PRO A 105 15.20 -5.90 -20.21
C PRO A 105 14.65 -6.88 -21.25
N ILE A 106 14.04 -6.36 -22.31
CA ILE A 106 13.50 -7.19 -23.39
C ILE A 106 14.61 -8.08 -23.97
N GLY A 107 14.32 -9.38 -24.09
CA GLY A 107 15.25 -10.38 -24.62
C GLY A 107 16.29 -10.89 -23.62
N MET A 108 16.29 -10.41 -22.38
CA MET A 108 17.19 -10.85 -21.32
C MET A 108 16.50 -11.79 -20.33
N ARG A 109 17.30 -12.58 -19.60
CA ARG A 109 16.81 -13.57 -18.62
C ARG A 109 16.89 -13.11 -17.16
N TYR A 110 17.49 -11.95 -16.92
CA TYR A 110 17.67 -11.37 -15.60
C TYR A 110 16.82 -10.11 -15.45
N PHE A 111 16.35 -9.84 -14.24
CA PHE A 111 15.62 -8.64 -13.90
C PHE A 111 16.47 -7.74 -12.99
N ALA A 112 16.08 -6.47 -12.90
CA ALA A 112 16.59 -5.51 -11.94
C ALA A 112 15.42 -4.89 -11.17
N THR A 113 15.65 -4.58 -9.90
CA THR A 113 14.71 -3.78 -9.10
C THR A 113 14.99 -2.31 -9.39
N LEU A 114 14.14 -1.66 -10.17
CA LEU A 114 14.31 -0.25 -10.58
C LEU A 114 13.74 0.73 -9.55
N ASN A 115 12.79 0.28 -8.73
CA ASN A 115 12.30 1.04 -7.58
C ASN A 115 11.89 0.10 -6.44
N LYS A 116 12.01 0.59 -5.20
CA LYS A 116 11.63 -0.17 -3.99
C LYS A 116 10.14 -0.48 -3.94
N THR A 117 9.31 0.37 -4.52
CA THR A 117 7.86 0.18 -4.57
C THR A 117 7.32 0.49 -5.96
N VAL A 118 6.28 -0.23 -6.36
CA VAL A 118 5.37 0.23 -7.43
C VAL A 118 4.49 1.36 -6.91
N ILE A 119 3.85 2.10 -7.82
CA ILE A 119 2.87 3.13 -7.48
C ILE A 119 1.66 2.48 -6.80
N ASP A 120 1.16 3.09 -5.73
CA ASP A 120 -0.01 2.61 -5.01
C ASP A 120 -1.22 2.46 -5.95
N GLY A 121 -1.95 1.36 -5.77
CA GLY A 121 -3.03 0.96 -6.66
C GLY A 121 -2.62 0.05 -7.82
N THR A 122 -1.32 -0.20 -8.01
CA THR A 122 -0.84 -1.24 -8.95
C THR A 122 -1.39 -2.61 -8.53
N PRO A 123 -2.02 -3.38 -9.44
CA PRO A 123 -2.56 -4.69 -9.11
C PRO A 123 -1.50 -5.69 -8.63
N CYS A 124 -1.89 -6.54 -7.68
CA CYS A 124 -1.12 -7.68 -7.19
C CYS A 124 -2.05 -8.87 -6.86
N SER A 125 -1.48 -10.06 -6.78
CA SER A 125 -2.23 -11.32 -6.71
C SER A 125 -1.81 -12.24 -5.57
N LYS A 126 -0.59 -12.09 -5.05
CA LYS A 126 -0.08 -12.88 -3.93
C LYS A 126 0.02 -12.01 -2.68
N PRO A 127 -0.76 -12.29 -1.62
CA PRO A 127 -0.52 -11.67 -0.33
C PRO A 127 0.85 -12.08 0.18
N THR A 128 1.50 -11.21 0.95
CA THR A 128 2.64 -11.62 1.77
C THR A 128 2.22 -12.81 2.63
N GLU A 129 3.16 -13.72 2.93
CA GLU A 129 2.86 -15.05 3.50
C GLU A 129 1.89 -15.03 4.71
N TYR A 130 1.89 -13.92 5.46
CA TYR A 130 1.05 -13.66 6.62
C TYR A 130 -0.47 -13.64 6.33
N PHE A 131 -0.93 -13.25 5.12
CA PHE A 131 -2.37 -13.10 4.80
C PHE A 131 -2.93 -14.24 3.92
N ARG A 132 -2.26 -15.39 3.83
CA ARG A 132 -2.60 -16.48 2.89
C ARG A 132 -3.93 -17.19 3.11
N ARG A 133 -4.62 -17.02 4.25
CA ARG A 133 -5.90 -17.72 4.48
C ARG A 133 -7.06 -16.90 3.92
N ASN A 134 -7.75 -17.47 2.91
CA ASN A 134 -9.07 -17.08 2.40
C ASN A 134 -9.20 -15.81 1.54
N ASN A 135 -8.11 -15.22 1.06
CA ASN A 135 -8.19 -14.06 0.16
C ASN A 135 -8.15 -14.46 -1.32
N SER A 136 -9.31 -14.84 -1.85
CA SER A 136 -9.56 -15.05 -3.28
C SER A 136 -10.04 -13.75 -3.92
N GLY A 137 -9.18 -12.73 -3.99
CA GLY A 137 -9.55 -11.39 -4.49
C GLY A 137 -8.45 -10.75 -5.36
N ARG A 138 -8.78 -9.65 -6.05
CA ARG A 138 -7.77 -8.78 -6.67
C ARG A 138 -7.13 -7.93 -5.57
N GLY A 139 -5.84 -8.11 -5.32
CA GLY A 139 -5.07 -7.24 -4.45
C GLY A 139 -4.55 -5.99 -5.16
N ILE A 140 -4.19 -4.97 -4.39
CA ILE A 140 -3.39 -3.84 -4.90
C ILE A 140 -2.22 -3.55 -3.96
N CYS A 141 -1.15 -3.00 -4.52
CA CYS A 141 -0.02 -2.53 -3.75
C CYS A 141 -0.36 -1.23 -3.04
N VAL A 142 -0.05 -1.17 -1.74
CA VAL A 142 -0.12 0.03 -0.90
C VAL A 142 1.12 0.03 -0.02
N GLU A 143 1.94 1.08 -0.13
CA GLU A 143 3.20 1.22 0.62
C GLU A 143 4.13 0.01 0.48
N GLY A 144 4.19 -0.57 -0.73
CA GLY A 144 5.04 -1.74 -1.00
C GLY A 144 4.49 -3.07 -0.48
N ILE A 145 3.27 -3.11 0.05
CA ILE A 145 2.63 -4.34 0.55
C ILE A 145 1.39 -4.65 -0.31
N CYS A 146 1.24 -5.91 -0.71
CA CYS A 146 0.03 -6.35 -1.41
C CYS A 146 -1.14 -6.49 -0.43
N LYS A 147 -2.15 -5.63 -0.56
CA LYS A 147 -3.35 -5.61 0.28
C LYS A 147 -4.55 -6.18 -0.47
N PHE A 148 -5.35 -7.01 0.21
CA PHE A 148 -6.60 -7.60 -0.29
C PHE A 148 -7.79 -7.02 0.49
N ASN A 149 -9.00 -7.16 -0.06
CA ASN A 149 -10.26 -6.72 0.55
C ASN A 149 -10.19 -5.29 1.11
N ILE A 150 -9.91 -4.33 0.24
CA ILE A 150 -9.65 -2.94 0.64
C ILE A 150 -10.91 -2.26 1.21
N GLU A 151 -12.09 -2.75 0.83
CA GLU A 151 -13.36 -2.39 1.46
C GLU A 151 -13.52 -2.99 2.88
N GLU A 152 -12.86 -4.10 3.20
CA GLU A 152 -12.95 -4.82 4.48
C GLU A 152 -11.81 -4.44 5.45
N LEU A 153 -10.80 -3.71 4.98
CA LEU A 153 -9.83 -2.98 5.81
C LEU A 153 -10.49 -1.84 6.64
N LEU A 154 -11.81 -1.65 6.50
CA LEU A 154 -12.62 -0.70 7.26
C LEU A 154 -13.07 -1.24 8.63
N ASP A 155 -13.13 -2.57 8.84
CA ASP A 155 -13.75 -3.20 10.02
C ASP A 155 -12.82 -4.09 10.86
N GLN A 156 -11.50 -4.02 10.70
CA GLN A 156 -10.58 -4.70 11.62
C GLN A 156 -10.00 -3.75 12.66
N LEU A 157 -10.87 -3.40 13.63
CA LEU A 157 -10.59 -3.29 15.08
C LEU A 157 -11.89 -3.17 15.88
#